data_AF-A0A5M9HU74-F1
#
_entry.id   AF-A0A5M9HU74-F1
#
_cell.length_a   1.000
_cell.length_b   1.000
_cell.length_c   1.000
_cell.angle_alpha   90.00
_cell.angle_beta   90.00
_cell.angle_gamma   90.00
#
_symmetry.space_group_name_H-M   'P 1'
#
loop_
_entity.id
_entity.type
_entity.pdbx_description
1 polymer ?
#
loop_
_entity_poly.entity_id
_entity_poly.type
_entity_poly.pdbx_seq_one_letter_code
_entity_poly.pdbx_strand_id
1 'polypeptide(L)'
;MEEFQKDQMGEQTGKTEENSGEMEFPIDQPEQTVKKPSVNIRLLAKWINVLFWLVIVVNIASLFTSENVTNAVPPLALAGQIISIAAEAIYGIILLKIASESLRYRNAAICCFISAAFSIILIPVTDGTEFLLAIPVVIVTIVVDMLGEYYEFMGHTDVLCDVDTVLSDKWFNLWKWYLGTFLCIISGTVLAVILPLIGLLVVLAATVGTLVVNVLKIVYLYKTAKAFRTFPQ
;
A
#
# COMPACT_ATOMS: atom_id res chain seq x y z
N MET A 1 -102.73 -18.80 3.60
CA MET A 1 -101.75 -19.18 2.57
C MET A 1 -100.42 -18.61 2.99
N GLU A 2 -99.78 -19.13 4.04
CA GLU A 2 -99.15 -20.48 4.10
C GLU A 2 -98.16 -20.60 2.95
N GLU A 3 -96.91 -21.02 3.09
CA GLU A 3 -96.09 -21.61 4.14
C GLU A 3 -94.69 -21.68 3.48
N PHE A 4 -93.66 -22.14 4.21
CA PHE A 4 -92.34 -22.57 3.71
C PHE A 4 -91.40 -21.43 3.26
N GLN A 5 -90.65 -20.74 4.14
CA GLN A 5 -89.60 -21.27 5.03
C GLN A 5 -88.84 -22.50 4.51
N LYS A 6 -87.52 -22.29 4.38
CA LYS A 6 -86.43 -23.27 4.56
C LYS A 6 -86.39 -24.36 3.48
N ASP A 7 -85.27 -24.63 2.83
CA ASP A 7 -84.08 -25.15 3.49
C ASP A 7 -82.95 -25.41 2.46
N GLN A 8 -81.72 -25.24 2.94
CA GLN A 8 -80.48 -25.96 2.58
C GLN A 8 -79.97 -25.89 1.12
N MET A 9 -78.82 -25.27 0.84
CA MET A 9 -77.44 -25.75 1.07
C MET A 9 -76.96 -26.71 -0.05
N GLY A 10 -75.86 -26.32 -0.72
CA GLY A 10 -75.23 -26.99 -1.86
C GLY A 10 -75.43 -26.13 -3.12
N GLU A 11 -74.42 -25.53 -3.75
CA GLU A 11 -73.26 -26.20 -4.33
C GLU A 11 -72.22 -25.13 -4.71
N GLN A 12 -70.95 -25.35 -4.38
CA GLN A 12 -69.84 -24.62 -4.96
C GLN A 12 -69.78 -24.87 -6.46
N THR A 13 -69.55 -23.84 -7.29
CA THR A 13 -68.64 -23.95 -8.44
C THR A 13 -68.36 -22.58 -9.07
N GLY A 14 -67.13 -22.09 -8.89
CA GLY A 14 -66.30 -21.62 -10.00
C GLY A 14 -66.40 -20.16 -10.48
N LYS A 15 -65.22 -19.52 -10.41
CA LYS A 15 -64.69 -18.39 -11.21
C LYS A 15 -64.78 -17.02 -10.52
N THR A 16 -63.71 -16.56 -9.87
CA THR A 16 -62.46 -15.98 -10.42
C THR A 16 -62.71 -14.57 -10.94
N GLU A 17 -62.32 -13.56 -10.15
CA GLU A 17 -62.05 -12.14 -10.45
C GLU A 17 -62.23 -11.42 -9.09
N GLU A 18 -61.37 -10.57 -8.54
CA GLU A 18 -60.06 -10.03 -8.89
C GLU A 18 -59.56 -9.43 -7.57
N ASN A 19 -58.49 -10.01 -7.02
CA ASN A 19 -57.89 -9.58 -5.76
C ASN A 19 -57.02 -8.35 -6.03
N SER A 20 -57.58 -7.14 -5.93
CA SER A 20 -56.79 -5.90 -5.84
C SER A 20 -56.25 -5.75 -4.43
N GLY A 21 -55.35 -6.66 -4.04
CA GLY A 21 -54.46 -6.47 -2.91
C GLY A 21 -53.39 -5.48 -3.32
N GLU A 22 -53.42 -4.29 -2.73
CA GLU A 22 -52.23 -3.42 -2.63
C GLU A 22 -51.08 -4.28 -2.09
N MET A 23 -50.19 -4.70 -2.99
CA MET A 23 -48.86 -5.15 -2.60
C MET A 23 -48.11 -3.90 -2.15
N GLU A 24 -48.27 -3.55 -0.87
CA GLU A 24 -47.23 -2.83 -0.15
C GLU A 24 -45.96 -3.68 -0.23
N PHE A 25 -45.16 -3.41 -1.26
CA PHE A 25 -43.79 -3.87 -1.31
C PHE A 25 -43.11 -3.35 -0.04
N PRO A 26 -42.54 -4.23 0.80
CA PRO A 26 -41.65 -3.79 1.85
C PRO A 26 -40.58 -2.95 1.16
N ILE A 27 -40.55 -1.65 1.43
CA ILE A 27 -39.37 -0.84 1.16
C ILE A 27 -38.30 -1.50 2.03
N ASP A 28 -37.49 -2.36 1.41
CA ASP A 28 -36.20 -2.73 1.94
C ASP A 28 -35.50 -1.41 2.20
N GLN A 29 -35.55 -0.97 3.46
CA GLN A 29 -34.59 0.00 3.95
C GLN A 29 -33.24 -0.60 3.55
N PRO A 30 -32.38 0.10 2.79
CA PRO A 30 -31.04 -0.38 2.61
C PRO A 30 -30.48 -0.43 4.03
N GLU A 31 -30.43 -1.65 4.57
CA GLU A 31 -29.71 -1.98 5.77
C GLU A 31 -28.33 -1.42 5.47
N GLN A 32 -28.02 -0.26 6.06
CA GLN A 32 -26.67 0.23 6.16
C GLN A 32 -25.98 -0.77 7.07
N THR A 33 -25.71 -1.94 6.49
CA THR A 33 -24.71 -2.85 6.97
C THR A 33 -23.44 -2.01 6.84
N VAL A 34 -23.12 -1.31 7.93
CA VAL A 34 -21.79 -0.79 8.16
C VAL A 34 -20.94 -2.05 8.11
N LYS A 35 -20.44 -2.37 6.91
CA LYS A 35 -19.68 -3.57 6.63
C LYS A 35 -18.51 -3.50 7.59
N LYS A 36 -18.56 -4.31 8.64
CA LYS A 36 -17.48 -4.37 9.62
C LYS A 36 -16.24 -4.72 8.82
N PRO A 37 -15.24 -3.82 8.74
CA PRO A 37 -14.09 -4.11 7.92
C PRO A 37 -13.43 -5.37 8.47
N SER A 38 -12.98 -6.23 7.57
CA SER A 38 -12.35 -7.52 7.88
C SER A 38 -11.04 -7.37 8.65
N VAL A 39 -10.56 -6.13 8.79
CA VAL A 39 -9.27 -5.75 9.37
C VAL A 39 -9.42 -5.03 10.71
N ASN A 40 -8.43 -5.21 11.56
CA ASN A 40 -8.33 -4.53 12.85
C ASN A 40 -7.93 -3.06 12.67
N ILE A 41 -8.95 -2.22 12.49
CA ILE A 41 -8.81 -0.77 12.28
C ILE A 41 -7.96 -0.12 13.38
N ARG A 42 -8.09 -0.55 14.63
CA ARG A 42 -7.38 0.05 15.76
C ARG A 42 -5.88 -0.23 15.68
N LEU A 43 -5.48 -1.44 15.29
CA LEU A 43 -4.08 -1.78 15.07
C LEU A 43 -3.53 -1.00 13.87
N LEU A 44 -4.24 -0.96 12.74
CA LEU A 44 -3.82 -0.21 11.56
C LEU A 44 -3.65 1.28 11.83
N ALA A 45 -4.64 1.90 12.48
CA ALA A 45 -4.59 3.32 12.85
C ALA A 45 -3.32 3.64 13.67
N LYS A 46 -2.96 2.76 14.62
CA LYS A 46 -1.78 2.94 15.46
C LYS A 46 -0.48 2.76 14.67
N TRP A 47 -0.32 1.64 13.97
CA TRP A 47 0.94 1.28 13.32
C TRP A 47 1.20 2.06 12.04
N ILE A 48 0.19 2.38 11.23
CA ILE A 48 0.35 3.24 10.06
C ILE A 48 0.73 4.67 10.47
N ASN A 49 0.22 5.17 11.61
CA ASN A 49 0.66 6.46 12.14
C ASN A 49 2.14 6.42 12.60
N VAL A 50 2.59 5.32 13.20
CA VAL A 50 4.02 5.13 13.54
C VAL A 50 4.86 5.05 12.26
N LEU A 51 4.39 4.31 11.24
CA LEU A 51 5.04 4.19 9.94
C LEU A 51 5.22 5.55 9.28
N PHE A 52 4.17 6.38 9.28
CA PHE A 52 4.21 7.76 8.78
C PHE A 52 5.32 8.58 9.46
N TRP A 53 5.37 8.59 10.80
CA TRP A 53 6.39 9.34 11.54
C TRP A 53 7.80 8.81 11.29
N LEU A 54 7.95 7.48 11.21
CA LEU A 54 9.23 6.84 10.91
C LEU A 54 9.75 7.27 9.54
N VAL A 55 8.90 7.22 8.50
CA VAL A 55 9.29 7.62 7.14
C VAL A 55 9.75 9.07 7.11
N ILE A 56 9.06 9.99 7.81
CA ILE A 56 9.49 11.39 7.92
C ILE A 56 10.89 11.49 8.56
N VAL A 57 11.09 10.85 9.71
CA VAL A 57 12.37 10.92 10.45
C VAL A 57 13.51 10.33 9.62
N VAL A 58 13.29 9.19 8.95
CA VAL A 58 14.30 8.54 8.10
C VAL A 58 14.65 9.40 6.89
N ASN A 59 13.67 10.00 6.21
CA ASN A 59 13.94 10.89 5.08
C ASN A 59 14.71 12.15 5.51
N ILE A 60 14.36 12.76 6.64
CA ILE A 60 15.10 13.90 7.18
C ILE A 60 16.53 13.49 7.54
N ALA A 61 16.71 12.37 8.24
CA ALA A 61 18.01 11.85 8.62
C ALA A 61 18.90 11.55 7.41
N SER A 62 18.34 10.99 6.33
CA SER A 62 19.06 10.71 5.09
C SER A 62 19.63 11.97 4.44
N LEU A 63 18.94 13.11 4.51
CA LEU A 63 19.45 14.38 4.01
C LEU A 63 20.68 14.89 4.78
N PHE A 64 20.80 14.57 6.07
CA PHE A 64 21.97 14.94 6.88
C PHE A 64 23.18 14.04 6.62
N THR A 65 22.97 12.79 6.18
CA THR A 65 24.02 11.82 5.87
C THR A 65 24.50 11.92 4.41
N SER A 66 24.58 13.14 3.87
CA SER A 66 25.08 13.35 2.50
C SER A 66 26.58 13.03 2.40
N GLU A 67 27.01 12.60 1.21
CA GLU A 67 28.40 12.22 0.91
C GLU A 67 29.42 13.29 1.30
N ASN A 68 29.04 14.58 1.28
CA ASN A 68 29.89 15.68 1.72
C ASN A 68 30.24 15.66 3.22
N VAL A 69 29.34 15.13 4.06
CA VAL A 69 29.55 15.05 5.52
C VAL A 69 30.27 13.75 5.88
N THR A 70 29.95 12.64 5.21
CA THR A 70 30.57 11.34 5.47
C THR A 70 31.99 11.23 4.91
N ASN A 71 32.31 11.88 3.80
CA ASN A 71 33.68 11.98 3.28
C ASN A 71 34.59 12.85 4.17
N ALA A 72 34.02 13.82 4.88
CA ALA A 72 34.77 14.65 5.82
C ALA A 72 35.10 13.92 7.14
N VAL A 73 34.27 12.95 7.54
CA VAL A 73 34.45 12.16 8.77
C VAL A 73 34.11 10.68 8.49
N PRO A 74 35.10 9.87 8.07
CA PRO A 74 34.88 8.45 7.73
C PRO A 74 34.19 7.60 8.81
N PRO A 75 34.43 7.81 10.13
CA PRO A 75 33.66 7.12 11.18
C PRO A 75 32.15 7.38 11.14
N LEU A 76 31.72 8.53 10.58
CA LEU A 76 30.32 8.90 10.46
C LEU A 76 29.61 8.10 9.35
N ALA A 77 30.36 7.62 8.34
CA ALA A 77 29.81 6.78 7.28
C ALA A 77 29.31 5.43 7.82
N LEU A 78 30.13 4.75 8.65
CA LEU A 78 29.73 3.49 9.30
C LEU A 78 28.58 3.70 10.28
N ALA A 79 28.61 4.78 11.07
CA ALA A 79 27.51 5.11 11.97
C ALA A 79 26.20 5.34 11.19
N GLY A 80 26.26 6.05 10.06
CA GLY A 80 25.12 6.27 9.16
C GLY A 80 24.57 4.97 8.60
N GLN A 81 25.43 4.07 8.11
CA GLN A 81 25.01 2.76 7.61
C GLN A 81 24.32 1.91 8.69
N ILE A 82 24.87 1.86 9.91
CA ILE A 82 24.26 1.12 11.03
C ILE A 82 22.87 1.69 11.36
N ILE A 83 22.73 3.02 11.39
CA ILE A 83 21.44 3.67 11.64
C ILE A 83 20.44 3.36 10.53
N SER A 84 20.86 3.37 9.26
CA SER A 84 20.00 3.01 8.13
C SER A 84 19.51 1.56 8.21
N ILE A 85 20.41 0.61 8.48
CA ILE A 85 20.06 -0.81 8.66
C ILE A 85 19.11 -0.97 9.85
N ALA A 86 19.36 -0.28 10.96
CA ALA A 86 18.48 -0.31 12.13
C ALA A 86 17.10 0.28 11.83
N ALA A 87 17.04 1.39 11.09
CA ALA A 87 15.79 2.02 10.67
C ALA A 87 14.98 1.10 9.74
N GLU A 88 15.65 0.43 8.80
CA GLU A 88 15.04 -0.57 7.90
C GLU A 88 14.52 -1.78 8.68
N ALA A 89 15.27 -2.27 9.67
CA ALA A 89 14.80 -3.35 10.54
C ALA A 89 13.55 -2.93 11.35
N ILE A 90 13.54 -1.70 11.89
CA ILE A 90 12.36 -1.16 12.59
C ILE A 90 11.17 -1.06 11.62
N TYR A 91 11.41 -0.61 10.39
CA TYR A 91 10.41 -0.54 9.33
C TYR A 91 9.80 -1.92 9.05
N GLY A 92 10.63 -2.94 8.81
CA GLY A 92 10.20 -4.33 8.62
C GLY A 92 9.42 -4.90 9.81
N ILE A 93 9.83 -4.58 11.05
CA ILE A 93 9.08 -4.99 12.26
C ILE A 93 7.69 -4.36 12.29
N ILE A 94 7.55 -3.08 11.94
CA ILE A 94 6.24 -2.42 11.88
C ILE A 94 5.37 -3.07 10.81
N LEU A 95 5.93 -3.37 9.63
CA LEU A 95 5.21 -4.11 8.59
C LEU A 95 4.74 -5.48 9.09
N LEU A 96 5.55 -6.23 9.84
CA LEU A 96 5.13 -7.49 10.47
C LEU A 96 4.00 -7.30 11.50
N LYS A 97 3.97 -6.17 12.22
CA LYS A 97 2.86 -5.87 13.14
C LYS A 97 1.55 -5.61 12.41
N ILE A 98 1.60 -5.03 11.21
CA ILE A 98 0.43 -4.80 10.35
C ILE A 98 0.09 -6.07 9.54
N ALA A 99 1.05 -6.98 9.35
CA ALA A 99 0.89 -8.24 8.62
C ALA A 99 -0.11 -9.23 9.24
N SER A 100 -0.58 -9.01 10.47
CA SER A 100 -1.73 -9.75 11.00
C SER A 100 -2.99 -9.52 10.16
N GLU A 101 -3.06 -8.39 9.44
CA GLU A 101 -4.26 -7.94 8.72
C GLU A 101 -4.18 -8.16 7.22
N SER A 102 -2.98 -8.22 6.64
CA SER A 102 -2.83 -8.59 5.23
C SER A 102 -1.56 -9.41 4.98
N LEU A 103 -1.72 -10.46 4.18
CA LEU A 103 -0.60 -11.29 3.73
C LEU A 103 0.43 -10.47 2.94
N ARG A 104 -0.02 -9.40 2.26
CA ARG A 104 0.83 -8.54 1.46
C ARG A 104 1.84 -7.77 2.34
N TYR A 105 1.45 -7.25 3.50
CA TYR A 105 2.42 -6.63 4.42
C TYR A 105 3.46 -7.64 4.94
N ARG A 106 3.08 -8.92 5.10
CA ARG A 106 4.05 -9.97 5.47
C ARG A 106 5.12 -10.15 4.41
N ASN A 107 4.70 -10.18 3.14
CA ASN A 107 5.62 -10.31 2.02
C ASN A 107 6.51 -9.07 1.89
N ALA A 108 5.95 -7.86 2.08
CA ALA A 108 6.73 -6.62 2.12
C ALA A 108 7.80 -6.65 3.22
N ALA A 109 7.45 -7.11 4.42
CA ALA A 109 8.40 -7.23 5.52
C ALA A 109 9.51 -8.26 5.21
N ILE A 110 9.18 -9.41 4.62
CA ILE A 110 10.16 -10.42 4.21
C ILE A 110 11.14 -9.82 3.18
N CYS A 111 10.64 -9.11 2.17
CA CYS A 111 11.48 -8.41 1.20
C CYS A 111 12.41 -7.39 1.88
N CYS A 112 11.89 -6.61 2.83
CA CYS A 112 12.66 -5.65 3.61
C CYS A 112 13.80 -6.32 4.40
N PHE A 113 13.54 -7.45 5.08
CA PHE A 113 14.62 -8.17 5.78
C PHE A 113 15.64 -8.79 4.82
N ILE A 114 15.22 -9.26 3.65
CA ILE A 114 16.14 -9.76 2.62
C ILE A 114 17.02 -8.62 2.10
N SER A 115 16.46 -7.42 1.87
CA SER A 115 17.22 -6.25 1.44
C SER A 115 18.23 -5.79 2.50
N ALA A 116 17.81 -5.72 3.77
CA ALA A 116 18.72 -5.44 4.88
C ALA A 116 19.87 -6.46 4.98
N ALA A 117 19.61 -7.75 4.72
CA ALA A 117 20.64 -8.78 4.70
C ALA A 117 21.64 -8.57 3.54
N PHE A 118 21.16 -8.25 2.34
CA PHE A 118 22.03 -7.91 1.21
C PHE A 118 22.88 -6.66 1.49
N SER A 119 22.31 -5.65 2.16
CA SER A 119 23.02 -4.44 2.55
C SER A 119 24.22 -4.73 3.45
N ILE A 120 24.14 -5.72 4.35
CA ILE A 120 25.27 -6.16 5.19
C ILE A 120 26.29 -6.95 4.36
N ILE A 121 25.83 -7.84 3.48
CA ILE A 121 26.69 -8.69 2.63
C ILE A 121 27.52 -7.83 1.66
N LEU A 122 26.99 -6.69 1.21
CA LEU A 122 27.66 -5.83 0.22
C LEU A 122 28.75 -4.93 0.83
N ILE A 123 28.78 -4.73 2.16
CA ILE A 123 29.78 -3.86 2.82
C ILE A 123 31.22 -4.20 2.44
N PRO A 124 31.69 -5.47 2.49
CA PRO A 124 33.07 -5.82 2.15
C PRO A 124 33.37 -5.74 0.64
N VAL A 125 32.34 -5.77 -0.22
CA VAL A 125 32.49 -5.75 -1.69
C VAL A 125 32.86 -4.35 -2.19
N THR A 126 32.50 -3.32 -1.42
CA THR A 126 32.79 -1.91 -1.71
C THR A 126 34.29 -1.58 -1.72
N ASP A 127 35.15 -2.45 -1.18
CA ASP A 127 36.61 -2.28 -1.16
C ASP A 127 37.31 -2.65 -2.50
N GLY A 128 36.53 -2.87 -3.56
CA GLY A 128 37.02 -2.93 -4.95
C GLY A 128 37.53 -4.29 -5.42
N THR A 129 37.44 -5.32 -4.58
CA THR A 129 37.99 -6.66 -4.87
C THR A 129 37.10 -7.52 -5.78
N GLU A 130 35.78 -7.31 -5.86
CA GLU A 130 34.85 -8.21 -6.57
C GLU A 130 33.71 -7.48 -7.33
N PHE A 131 34.03 -6.39 -8.05
CA PHE A 131 33.03 -5.54 -8.72
C PHE A 131 32.12 -6.32 -9.70
N LEU A 132 32.63 -7.39 -10.33
CA LEU A 132 31.86 -8.23 -11.26
C LEU A 132 30.84 -9.14 -10.56
N LEU A 133 31.13 -9.62 -9.34
CA LEU A 133 30.17 -10.38 -8.53
C LEU A 133 29.11 -9.47 -7.89
N ALA A 134 29.42 -8.19 -7.70
CA ALA A 134 28.49 -7.22 -7.14
C ALA A 134 27.29 -6.94 -8.07
N ILE A 135 27.51 -6.91 -9.39
CA ILE A 135 26.47 -6.57 -10.39
C ILE A 135 25.22 -7.46 -10.27
N PRO A 136 25.31 -8.82 -10.32
CA PRO A 136 24.14 -9.66 -10.18
C PRO A 136 23.45 -9.52 -8.81
N VAL A 137 24.23 -9.32 -7.73
CA VAL A 137 23.67 -9.10 -6.39
C VAL A 137 22.85 -7.81 -6.35
N VAL A 138 23.39 -6.71 -6.88
CA VAL A 138 22.69 -5.42 -6.96
C VAL A 138 21.39 -5.54 -7.76
N ILE A 139 21.41 -6.25 -8.89
CA ILE A 139 20.20 -6.50 -9.68
C ILE A 139 19.15 -7.25 -8.85
N VAL A 140 19.56 -8.29 -8.12
CA VAL A 140 18.65 -9.05 -7.25
C VAL A 140 18.10 -8.16 -6.13
N THR A 141 18.92 -7.34 -5.48
CA THR A 141 18.49 -6.39 -4.45
C THR A 141 17.44 -5.43 -4.99
N ILE A 142 17.68 -4.83 -6.16
CA ILE A 142 16.73 -3.93 -6.83
C ILE A 142 15.37 -4.62 -7.06
N VAL A 143 15.38 -5.88 -7.51
CA VAL A 143 14.15 -6.64 -7.73
C VAL A 143 13.43 -6.93 -6.41
N VAL A 144 14.15 -7.29 -5.37
CA VAL A 144 13.59 -7.54 -4.03
C VAL A 144 12.98 -6.27 -3.45
N ASP A 145 13.65 -5.12 -3.56
CA ASP A 145 13.15 -3.82 -3.12
C ASP A 145 11.88 -3.43 -3.85
N MET A 146 11.87 -3.62 -5.17
CA MET A 146 10.69 -3.37 -6.01
C MET A 146 9.51 -4.24 -5.60
N LEU A 147 9.75 -5.53 -5.30
CA LEU A 147 8.71 -6.44 -4.80
C LEU A 147 8.22 -6.02 -3.41
N GLY A 148 9.13 -5.60 -2.52
CA GLY A 148 8.78 -5.11 -1.19
C GLY A 148 7.85 -3.90 -1.25
N GLU A 149 8.22 -2.90 -2.06
CA GLU A 149 7.39 -1.72 -2.33
C GLU A 149 6.04 -2.12 -2.92
N TYR A 150 6.02 -2.97 -3.97
CA TYR A 150 4.77 -3.46 -4.57
C TYR A 150 3.82 -4.05 -3.52
N TYR A 151 4.32 -4.94 -2.67
CA TYR A 151 3.52 -5.57 -1.64
C TYR A 151 3.00 -4.58 -0.60
N GLU A 152 3.77 -3.54 -0.29
CA GLU A 152 3.33 -2.47 0.61
C GLU A 152 2.22 -1.61 -0.02
N PHE A 153 2.40 -1.16 -1.27
CA PHE A 153 1.38 -0.40 -2.01
C PHE A 153 0.07 -1.17 -2.13
N MET A 154 0.15 -2.46 -2.50
CA MET A 154 -1.03 -3.32 -2.58
C MET A 154 -1.61 -3.61 -1.20
N GLY A 155 -0.76 -3.76 -0.17
CA GLY A 155 -1.21 -3.89 1.21
C GLY A 155 -2.05 -2.70 1.66
N HIS A 156 -1.65 -1.47 1.32
CA HIS A 156 -2.43 -0.26 1.59
C HIS A 156 -3.74 -0.22 0.80
N THR A 157 -3.70 -0.64 -0.45
CA THR A 157 -4.89 -0.74 -1.31
C THR A 157 -5.92 -1.70 -0.70
N ASP A 158 -5.50 -2.90 -0.29
CA ASP A 158 -6.41 -3.91 0.27
C ASP A 158 -7.10 -3.45 1.55
N VAL A 159 -6.31 -2.95 2.51
CA VAL A 159 -6.85 -2.60 3.83
C VAL A 159 -7.76 -1.39 3.78
N LEU A 160 -7.64 -0.57 2.73
CA LEU A 160 -8.52 0.56 2.48
C LEU A 160 -9.73 0.20 1.61
N CYS A 161 -9.74 -0.95 0.93
CA CYS A 161 -10.84 -1.32 0.03
C CYS A 161 -12.20 -1.34 0.76
N ASP A 162 -12.21 -1.76 2.02
CA ASP A 162 -13.41 -1.80 2.86
C ASP A 162 -13.69 -0.49 3.63
N VAL A 163 -12.77 0.49 3.60
CA VAL A 163 -12.83 1.70 4.45
C VAL A 163 -12.93 2.99 3.63
N ASP A 164 -12.07 3.17 2.62
CA ASP A 164 -12.05 4.31 1.72
C ASP A 164 -11.54 3.84 0.34
N THR A 165 -12.48 3.46 -0.52
CA THR A 165 -12.21 2.96 -1.88
C THR A 165 -11.50 3.99 -2.74
N VAL A 166 -11.79 5.29 -2.56
CA VAL A 166 -11.15 6.37 -3.30
C VAL A 166 -9.67 6.49 -2.93
N LEU A 167 -9.34 6.34 -1.65
CA LEU A 167 -7.96 6.34 -1.20
C LEU A 167 -7.24 5.04 -1.61
N SER A 168 -7.93 3.90 -1.60
CA SER A 168 -7.43 2.63 -2.13
C SER A 168 -7.01 2.75 -3.60
N ASP A 169 -7.86 3.30 -4.47
CA ASP A 169 -7.55 3.52 -5.88
C ASP A 169 -6.35 4.47 -6.08
N LYS A 170 -6.22 5.48 -5.21
CA LYS A 170 -5.07 6.40 -5.23
C LYS A 170 -3.77 5.67 -4.91
N TRP A 171 -3.77 4.74 -3.96
CA TRP A 171 -2.61 3.90 -3.65
C TRP A 171 -2.23 3.00 -4.83
N PHE A 172 -3.20 2.34 -5.44
CA PHE A 172 -2.97 1.54 -6.64
C PHE A 172 -2.42 2.37 -7.80
N ASN A 173 -2.93 3.58 -8.00
CA ASN A 173 -2.43 4.48 -9.04
C ASN A 173 -1.01 4.98 -8.73
N LEU A 174 -0.71 5.25 -7.46
CA LEU A 174 0.61 5.70 -7.04
C LEU A 174 1.69 4.64 -7.31
N TRP A 175 1.38 3.36 -7.12
CA TRP A 175 2.27 2.26 -7.52
C TRP A 175 2.62 2.30 -9.02
N LYS A 176 1.63 2.51 -9.89
CA LYS A 176 1.88 2.61 -11.35
C LYS A 176 2.80 3.77 -11.70
N TRP A 177 2.63 4.92 -11.03
CA TRP A 177 3.52 6.07 -11.21
C TRP A 177 4.93 5.80 -10.68
N TYR A 178 5.04 5.15 -9.51
CA TYR A 178 6.32 4.73 -8.96
C TYR A 178 7.09 3.84 -9.96
N LEU A 179 6.45 2.77 -10.44
CA LEU A 179 7.03 1.87 -11.43
C LEU A 179 7.38 2.59 -12.74
N GLY A 180 6.52 3.50 -13.20
CA GLY A 180 6.78 4.33 -14.38
C GLY A 180 8.04 5.21 -14.23
N THR A 181 8.18 5.91 -13.11
CA THR A 181 9.39 6.73 -12.85
C THR A 181 10.66 5.88 -12.76
N PHE A 182 10.58 4.69 -12.17
CA PHE A 182 11.71 3.78 -12.07
C PHE A 182 12.17 3.26 -13.45
N LEU A 183 11.21 2.87 -14.30
CA LEU A 183 11.51 2.49 -15.69
C LEU A 183 12.06 3.65 -16.51
N CYS A 184 11.60 4.89 -16.27
CA CYS A 184 12.18 6.09 -16.87
C CYS A 184 13.63 6.32 -16.42
N ILE A 185 13.99 6.05 -15.16
CA ILE A 185 15.38 6.15 -14.69
C ILE A 185 16.25 5.09 -15.40
N ILE A 186 15.80 3.84 -15.46
CA ILE A 186 16.56 2.76 -16.14
C ILE A 186 16.77 3.09 -17.61
N SER A 187 15.68 3.40 -18.32
CA SER A 187 15.75 3.74 -19.75
C SER A 187 16.55 5.01 -20.01
N GLY A 188 16.42 6.04 -19.17
CA GLY A 188 17.23 7.25 -19.23
C GLY A 188 18.72 6.99 -19.01
N THR A 189 19.06 6.07 -18.10
CA THR A 189 20.45 5.67 -17.82
C THR A 189 21.05 4.93 -19.01
N VAL A 190 20.32 3.99 -19.60
CA VAL A 190 20.74 3.30 -20.83
C VAL A 190 20.89 4.30 -21.99
N LEU A 191 19.95 5.24 -22.12
CA LEU A 191 20.01 6.29 -23.14
C LEU A 191 21.22 7.21 -22.95
N ALA A 192 21.63 7.50 -21.72
CA ALA A 192 22.80 8.34 -21.42
C ALA A 192 24.12 7.73 -21.92
N VAL A 193 24.17 6.41 -22.16
CA VAL A 193 25.35 5.76 -22.77
C VAL A 193 25.50 6.16 -24.24
N ILE A 194 24.39 6.38 -24.94
CA ILE A 194 24.37 6.72 -26.37
C ILE A 194 24.34 8.24 -26.57
N LEU A 195 23.44 8.91 -25.85
CA LEU A 195 23.20 10.36 -25.92
C LEU A 195 23.27 10.95 -24.50
N PRO A 196 24.48 11.27 -23.99
CA PRO A 196 24.70 11.61 -22.59
C PRO A 196 23.83 12.77 -22.09
N LEU A 197 23.76 13.87 -22.84
CA LEU A 197 23.02 15.06 -22.43
C LEU A 197 21.50 14.78 -22.33
N ILE A 198 20.93 14.08 -23.32
CA ILE A 198 19.49 13.78 -23.35
C ILE A 198 19.16 12.74 -22.27
N GLY A 199 19.96 11.67 -22.16
CA GLY A 199 19.76 10.65 -21.14
C GLY A 199 19.83 11.23 -19.73
N LEU A 200 20.80 12.11 -19.45
CA LEU A 200 20.90 12.80 -18.16
C LEU A 200 19.68 13.66 -17.86
N LEU A 201 19.17 14.42 -18.85
CA LEU A 201 17.95 15.21 -18.68
C LEU A 201 16.73 14.33 -18.37
N VAL A 202 16.61 13.17 -19.03
CA VAL A 202 15.55 12.20 -18.76
C VAL A 202 15.67 11.64 -17.35
N VAL A 203 16.87 11.24 -16.92
CA VAL A 203 17.10 10.75 -15.55
C VAL A 203 16.75 11.83 -14.54
N LEU A 204 17.19 13.08 -14.75
CA LEU A 204 16.91 14.19 -13.85
C LEU A 204 15.40 14.45 -13.73
N ALA A 205 14.67 14.47 -14.85
CA ALA A 205 13.21 14.61 -14.85
C ALA A 205 12.54 13.44 -14.12
N ALA A 206 13.02 12.20 -14.33
CA ALA A 206 12.49 11.02 -13.67
C ALA A 206 12.76 11.03 -12.15
N THR A 207 13.93 11.48 -11.70
CA THR A 207 14.26 11.68 -10.28
C THR A 207 13.32 12.70 -9.63
N VAL A 208 13.01 13.80 -10.31
CA VAL A 208 11.98 14.76 -9.82
C VAL A 208 10.62 14.07 -9.71
N GLY A 209 10.26 13.25 -10.69
CA GLY A 209 9.04 12.42 -10.65
C GLY A 209 9.02 11.48 -9.44
N THR A 210 10.11 10.77 -9.16
CA THR A 210 10.24 9.88 -8.00
C THR A 210 10.13 10.66 -6.69
N LEU A 211 10.72 11.86 -6.61
CA LEU A 211 10.56 12.73 -5.43
C LEU A 211 9.08 13.08 -5.19
N VAL A 212 8.33 13.44 -6.24
CA VAL A 212 6.90 13.72 -6.14
C VAL A 212 6.13 12.48 -5.67
N VAL A 213 6.42 11.31 -6.22
CA VAL A 213 5.80 10.03 -5.81
C VAL A 213 6.07 9.73 -4.33
N ASN A 214 7.30 9.95 -3.85
CA ASN A 214 7.67 9.75 -2.45
C ASN A 214 6.94 10.72 -1.51
N VAL A 215 6.79 11.99 -1.89
CA VAL A 215 5.99 12.96 -1.14
C VAL A 215 4.52 12.52 -1.10
N LEU A 216 3.96 12.05 -2.21
CA LEU A 216 2.61 11.53 -2.26
C LEU A 216 2.44 10.27 -1.39
N LYS A 217 3.42 9.37 -1.35
CA LYS A 217 3.44 8.19 -0.45
C LYS A 217 3.27 8.62 1.01
N ILE A 218 4.03 9.63 1.45
CA ILE A 218 3.93 10.19 2.80
C ILE A 218 2.54 10.81 3.07
N VAL A 219 2.02 11.60 2.12
CA VAL A 219 0.69 12.23 2.25
C VAL A 219 -0.40 11.16 2.31
N TYR A 220 -0.30 10.11 1.51
CA TYR A 220 -1.26 9.03 1.48
C TYR A 220 -1.16 8.20 2.76
N LEU A 221 0.02 7.93 3.31
CA LEU A 221 0.19 7.29 4.62
C LEU A 221 -0.55 8.06 5.72
N TYR A 222 -0.40 9.39 5.75
CA TYR A 222 -1.13 10.23 6.70
C TYR A 222 -2.64 10.14 6.53
N LYS A 223 -3.13 10.20 5.29
CA LYS A 223 -4.56 10.07 4.98
C LYS A 223 -5.11 8.70 5.36
N THR A 224 -4.35 7.63 5.11
CA THR A 224 -4.68 6.26 5.50
C THR A 224 -4.81 6.15 7.02
N ALA A 225 -3.82 6.66 7.77
CA ALA A 225 -3.86 6.68 9.23
C ALA A 225 -5.07 7.47 9.75
N LYS A 226 -5.38 8.62 9.14
CA LYS A 226 -6.53 9.44 9.49
C LYS A 226 -7.85 8.72 9.23
N ALA A 227 -8.01 8.09 8.05
CA ALA A 227 -9.20 7.35 7.67
C ALA A 227 -9.54 6.25 8.70
N PHE A 228 -8.53 5.47 9.12
CA PHE A 228 -8.73 4.45 10.15
C PHE A 228 -9.04 5.03 11.54
N ARG A 229 -8.52 6.21 11.89
CA ARG A 229 -8.82 6.86 13.18
C ARG A 229 -10.24 7.43 13.24
N THR A 230 -10.78 7.86 12.11
CA THR A 230 -12.13 8.47 12.03
C THR A 230 -13.23 7.45 11.76
N PHE A 231 -12.89 6.21 11.45
CA PHE A 231 -13.87 5.18 11.16
C PHE A 231 -14.67 4.82 12.44
N PRO A 232 -16.01 4.79 12.40
CA PRO A 232 -16.84 4.46 13.55
C PRO A 232 -16.56 3.03 14.02
N GLN A 233 -16.30 2.86 15.32
CA GLN A 233 -15.95 1.58 15.96
C GLN A 233 -17.15 0.92 16.60
#